data_AF-A0A428Q3S8-F1
#
_entry.id   AF-A0A428Q3S8-F1
#
_cell.length_a   1.000
_cell.length_b   1.000
_cell.length_c   1.000
_cell.angle_alpha   90.00
_cell.angle_beta   90.00
_cell.angle_gamma   90.00
#
_symmetry.space_group_name_H-M   'P 1'
#
loop_
_entity.id
_entity.type
_entity.pdbx_description
1 polymer ?
#
loop_
_entity_poly.entity_id
_entity_poly.type
_entity_poly.pdbx_seq_one_letter_code
_entity_poly.pdbx_strand_id
1 'polypeptide(L)'
;MVVDVTDLRDFDPPTMLALEGIEWVYAPSILSEDKLLAPEKADVDALVRGPYFDECAQLVKDRTGAAKAIAYNFRHRRIEENTNLLDPYKFSSKPLPNLHMDNGAETAVVNLRRVLGDV
;
A
#
# COMPACT_ATOMS: atom_id res chain seq x y z
N MET A 1 -18.75 -8.45 -17.70
CA MET A 1 -17.75 -7.37 -17.53
C MET A 1 -16.40 -8.05 -17.50
N VAL A 2 -15.56 -7.83 -18.51
CA VAL A 2 -14.20 -8.37 -18.52
C VAL A 2 -13.34 -7.35 -17.77
N VAL A 3 -12.72 -7.78 -16.68
CA VAL A 3 -11.70 -6.98 -15.98
C VAL A 3 -10.39 -7.28 -16.67
N ASP A 4 -9.79 -6.26 -17.26
CA ASP A 4 -8.42 -6.35 -17.78
C ASP A 4 -7.46 -6.03 -16.63
N VAL A 5 -6.47 -6.89 -16.44
CA VAL A 5 -5.46 -6.75 -15.38
C VAL A 5 -4.13 -6.57 -16.08
N THR A 6 -3.58 -5.36 -15.98
CA THR A 6 -2.27 -5.05 -16.56
C THR A 6 -1.22 -5.04 -15.46
N ASP A 7 -0.19 -5.87 -15.64
CA ASP A 7 0.98 -5.84 -14.78
C ASP A 7 1.87 -4.66 -15.19
N LEU A 8 1.95 -3.66 -14.32
CA LEU A 8 2.78 -2.47 -14.55
C LEU A 8 4.28 -2.79 -14.68
N ARG A 9 4.72 -3.99 -14.26
CA ARG A 9 6.11 -4.44 -14.39
C ARG A 9 6.47 -4.81 -15.84
N ASP A 10 5.47 -5.13 -16.65
CA ASP A 10 5.63 -5.59 -18.03
C ASP A 10 5.35 -4.48 -19.06
N PHE A 11 5.15 -3.23 -18.61
CA PHE A 11 4.94 -2.09 -19.51
C PHE A 11 6.22 -1.78 -20.32
N ASP A 12 6.05 -1.59 -21.64
CA ASP A 12 7.11 -1.12 -22.54
C ASP A 12 6.64 0.13 -23.31
N PRO A 13 7.25 1.31 -23.07
CA PRO A 13 8.34 1.54 -22.12
C PRO A 13 7.87 1.42 -20.66
N PRO A 14 8.79 1.11 -19.70
CA PRO A 14 8.46 1.09 -18.28
C PRO A 14 7.85 2.42 -17.84
N THR A 15 6.88 2.37 -16.93
CA THR A 15 6.25 3.58 -16.39
C THR A 15 7.27 4.45 -15.68
N MET A 16 7.22 5.75 -15.91
CA MET A 16 8.11 6.74 -15.32
C MET A 16 7.31 7.73 -14.48
N LEU A 17 7.84 8.07 -13.31
CA LEU A 17 7.20 9.01 -12.39
C LEU A 17 6.85 10.35 -13.06
N ALA A 18 7.71 10.83 -13.96
CA ALA A 18 7.55 12.11 -14.64
C ALA A 18 6.42 12.14 -15.69
N LEU A 19 5.99 10.99 -16.20
CA LEU A 19 4.97 10.90 -17.25
C LEU A 19 3.64 10.36 -16.69
N GLU A 20 3.67 9.20 -16.04
CA GLU A 20 2.46 8.53 -15.55
C GLU A 20 2.15 8.85 -14.08
N GLY A 21 3.05 9.55 -13.37
CA GLY A 21 2.92 9.77 -11.93
C GLY A 21 3.14 8.50 -11.10
N ILE A 22 3.68 7.44 -11.72
CA ILE A 22 3.99 6.16 -11.10
C ILE A 22 5.32 5.62 -11.63
N GLU A 23 6.12 5.03 -10.76
CA GLU A 23 7.38 4.37 -11.10
C GLU A 23 7.48 3.08 -10.31
N TRP A 24 7.95 2.01 -10.97
CA TRP A 24 8.33 0.78 -10.30
C TRP A 24 9.79 0.86 -9.83
N VAL A 25 10.01 0.63 -8.54
CA VAL A 25 11.34 0.66 -7.94
C VAL A 25 11.59 -0.64 -7.20
N TYR A 26 12.70 -1.32 -7.55
CA TYR A 26 13.22 -2.41 -6.73
C TYR A 26 14.03 -1.83 -5.57
N ALA A 27 13.62 -2.13 -4.34
CA ALA A 27 14.32 -1.73 -3.12
C ALA A 27 14.21 -2.86 -2.08
N PRO A 28 15.31 -3.54 -1.73
CA PRO A 28 15.28 -4.55 -0.69
C PRO A 28 15.06 -3.88 0.68
N SER A 29 14.06 -4.37 1.43
CA SER A 29 13.82 -3.93 2.81
C SER A 29 14.81 -4.58 3.76
N ILE A 30 15.17 -3.89 4.84
CA ILE A 30 15.94 -4.47 5.95
C ILE A 30 15.04 -5.24 6.95
N LEU A 31 13.72 -5.22 6.73
CA LEU A 31 12.74 -5.91 7.56
C LEU A 31 12.54 -7.36 7.10
N SER A 32 12.38 -8.26 8.07
CA SER A 32 12.05 -9.67 7.80
C SER A 32 10.56 -9.84 7.57
N GLU A 33 10.22 -10.65 6.56
CA GLU A 33 8.85 -11.09 6.26
C GLU A 33 8.20 -11.84 7.43
N ASP A 34 8.97 -12.55 8.25
CA ASP A 34 8.45 -13.29 9.41
C ASP A 34 7.69 -12.37 10.37
N LYS A 35 8.12 -11.11 10.48
CA LYS A 35 7.47 -10.12 11.35
C LYS A 35 6.12 -9.66 10.79
N LEU A 36 5.90 -9.74 9.47
CA LEU A 36 4.60 -9.50 8.85
C LEU A 36 3.63 -10.66 9.13
N LEU A 37 4.15 -11.84 9.46
CA LEU A 37 3.38 -13.03 9.80
C LEU A 37 3.15 -13.21 11.31
N ALA A 38 3.62 -12.27 12.15
CA ALA A 38 3.48 -12.34 13.61
C ALA A 38 2.01 -12.45 14.07
N PRO A 39 1.62 -13.37 14.97
CA PRO A 39 0.22 -13.64 15.29
C PRO A 39 -0.55 -12.38 15.73
N GLU A 40 0.11 -11.50 16.47
CA GLU A 40 -0.45 -10.24 16.95
C GLU A 40 -0.51 -9.18 15.85
N LYS A 41 -1.73 -8.77 15.50
CA LYS A 41 -1.95 -7.72 14.49
C LYS A 41 -1.32 -6.38 14.89
N ALA A 42 -1.31 -6.07 16.18
CA ALA A 42 -0.72 -4.84 16.70
C ALA A 42 0.78 -4.75 16.39
N ASP A 43 1.50 -5.87 16.46
CA ASP A 43 2.93 -5.93 16.17
C ASP A 43 3.21 -5.67 14.68
N VAL A 44 2.37 -6.22 13.80
CA VAL A 44 2.46 -5.95 12.36
C VAL A 44 2.16 -4.49 12.04
N ASP A 45 1.10 -3.93 12.63
CA ASP A 45 0.74 -2.54 12.43
C ASP A 45 1.87 -1.60 12.91
N ALA A 46 2.50 -1.90 14.05
CA ALA A 46 3.64 -1.14 14.56
C ALA A 46 4.88 -1.27 13.66
N LEU A 47 5.19 -2.48 13.18
CA LEU A 47 6.28 -2.72 12.22
C LEU A 47 6.07 -1.93 10.93
N VAL A 48 4.85 -1.95 10.39
CA VAL A 48 4.60 -1.32 9.10
C VAL A 48 4.54 0.20 9.23
N ARG A 49 3.80 0.72 10.22
CA ARG A 49 3.62 2.17 10.40
C ARG A 49 4.85 2.87 10.97
N GLY A 50 5.79 2.14 11.55
CA GLY A 50 7.10 2.64 11.95
C GLY A 50 8.14 2.37 10.86
N PRO A 51 9.02 1.38 11.05
CA PRO A 51 10.23 1.25 10.24
C PRO A 51 9.96 1.04 8.75
N TYR A 52 8.91 0.31 8.35
CA TYR A 52 8.64 0.11 6.92
C TYR A 52 8.18 1.40 6.23
N PHE A 53 7.30 2.18 6.88
CA PHE A 53 6.88 3.48 6.38
C PHE A 53 8.04 4.47 6.31
N ASP A 54 8.96 4.43 7.26
CA ASP A 54 10.18 5.23 7.23
C ASP A 54 11.08 4.85 6.04
N GLU A 55 11.26 3.55 5.77
CA GLU A 55 11.97 3.05 4.58
C GLU A 55 11.32 3.53 3.28
N CYS A 56 10.00 3.38 3.14
CA CYS A 56 9.27 3.86 1.96
C CYS A 56 9.39 5.38 1.79
N ALA A 57 9.26 6.14 2.88
CA ALA A 57 9.39 7.59 2.85
C ALA A 57 10.80 8.01 2.44
N GLN A 58 11.84 7.32 2.93
CA GLN A 58 13.22 7.58 2.53
C GLN A 58 13.45 7.27 1.05
N LEU A 59 12.96 6.12 0.56
CA LEU A 59 13.04 5.75 -0.85
C LEU A 59 12.42 6.82 -1.77
N VAL A 60 11.24 7.32 -1.41
CA VAL A 60 10.58 8.40 -2.17
C VAL A 60 11.41 9.68 -2.15
N LYS A 61 11.94 10.09 -0.99
CA LYS A 61 12.79 11.27 -0.87
C LYS A 61 14.06 11.15 -1.73
N ASP A 62 14.73 10.01 -1.68
CA ASP A 62 15.98 9.77 -2.43
C ASP A 62 15.75 9.79 -3.95
N ARG A 63 14.61 9.27 -4.40
CA ARG A 63 14.25 9.21 -5.82
C ARG A 63 13.74 10.53 -6.39
N THR A 64 13.00 11.28 -5.60
CA THR A 64 12.27 12.47 -6.09
C THR A 64 12.91 13.79 -5.66
N GLY A 65 13.83 13.77 -4.69
CA GLY A 65 14.33 14.97 -4.05
C GLY A 65 13.30 15.68 -3.17
N ALA A 66 12.16 15.05 -2.88
CA ALA A 66 11.12 15.64 -2.05
C ALA A 66 11.66 15.99 -0.65
N ALA A 67 11.32 17.17 -0.16
CA ALA A 67 11.65 17.57 1.21
C ALA A 67 10.86 16.76 2.27
N LYS A 68 9.68 16.25 1.90
CA LYS A 68 8.81 15.46 2.77
C LYS A 68 8.11 14.36 1.96
N ALA A 69 8.05 13.17 2.52
CA ALA A 69 7.24 12.06 2.03
C ALA A 69 6.46 11.47 3.21
N ILE A 70 5.18 11.18 3.01
CA ILE A 70 4.27 10.70 4.07
C ILE A 70 3.59 9.43 3.57
N ALA A 71 3.96 8.29 4.16
CA ALA A 71 3.20 7.07 3.99
C ALA A 71 1.91 7.17 4.83
N TYR A 72 0.76 6.98 4.20
CA TYR A 72 -0.54 7.27 4.84
C TYR A 72 -1.53 6.11 4.78
N ASN A 73 -1.27 5.08 3.96
CA ASN A 73 -2.17 3.95 3.78
C ASN A 73 -1.43 2.63 3.91
N PHE A 74 -1.96 1.76 4.76
CA PHE A 74 -1.55 0.38 4.90
C PHE A 74 -2.78 -0.44 5.23
N ARG A 75 -2.93 -1.59 4.55
CA ARG A 75 -3.94 -2.59 4.88
C ARG A 75 -3.29 -3.97 4.88
N HIS A 76 -3.15 -4.54 6.07
CA HIS A 76 -2.87 -5.95 6.21
C HIS A 76 -4.17 -6.75 6.14
N ARG A 77 -4.27 -7.69 5.19
CA ARG A 77 -5.39 -8.62 5.09
C ARG A 77 -4.91 -10.03 5.38
N ARG A 78 -5.31 -10.57 6.52
CA ARG A 78 -5.10 -11.98 6.87
C ARG A 78 -6.37 -12.75 6.56
N ILE A 79 -6.22 -13.83 5.79
CA ILE A 79 -7.28 -14.81 5.61
C ILE A 79 -7.18 -15.77 6.79
N GLU A 80 -8.01 -15.56 7.81
CA GLU A 80 -8.16 -16.49 8.91
C GLU A 80 -8.96 -17.72 8.45
N GLU A 81 -8.78 -18.87 9.10
CA GLU A 81 -9.45 -20.13 8.73
C GLU A 81 -10.99 -20.01 8.68
N ASN A 82 -11.55 -19.13 9.49
CA ASN A 82 -13.00 -18.86 9.58
C ASN A 82 -13.48 -17.78 8.59
N THR A 83 -12.64 -17.32 7.66
CA THR A 83 -13.00 -16.25 6.73
C THR A 83 -14.08 -16.72 5.77
N ASN A 84 -15.30 -16.19 5.90
CA ASN A 84 -16.37 -16.45 4.94
C ASN A 84 -16.11 -15.68 3.64
N LEU A 85 -15.54 -16.37 2.65
CA LEU A 85 -15.25 -15.82 1.32
C LEU A 85 -16.51 -15.42 0.55
N LEU A 86 -17.70 -15.89 0.94
CA LEU A 86 -18.97 -15.61 0.27
C LEU A 86 -19.77 -14.48 0.93
N ASP A 87 -19.33 -13.93 2.06
CA ASP A 87 -20.05 -12.86 2.78
C ASP A 87 -20.07 -11.54 1.97
N PRO A 88 -21.21 -11.08 1.44
CA PRO A 88 -21.26 -9.90 0.58
C PRO A 88 -21.05 -8.58 1.34
N TYR A 89 -20.92 -8.59 2.67
CA TYR A 89 -20.77 -7.39 3.49
C TYR A 89 -19.40 -7.28 4.17
N LYS A 90 -18.62 -8.37 4.24
CA LYS A 90 -17.31 -8.39 4.92
C LYS A 90 -16.15 -8.50 3.95
N PHE A 91 -15.90 -7.43 3.19
CA PHE A 91 -14.83 -7.36 2.19
C PHE A 91 -13.43 -7.14 2.77
N SER A 92 -13.31 -6.62 4.00
CA SER A 92 -12.03 -6.19 4.59
C SER A 92 -11.07 -7.34 4.89
N SER A 93 -11.57 -8.56 5.09
CA SER A 93 -10.79 -9.76 5.37
C SER A 93 -10.60 -10.67 4.16
N LYS A 94 -11.12 -10.30 2.99
CA LYS A 94 -11.02 -11.11 1.77
C LYS A 94 -9.78 -10.73 0.94
N PRO A 95 -9.18 -11.69 0.21
CA PRO A 95 -8.18 -11.37 -0.80
C PRO A 95 -8.80 -10.48 -1.88
N LEU A 96 -8.13 -9.38 -2.22
CA LEU A 96 -8.41 -8.64 -3.45
C LEU A 96 -7.35 -8.99 -4.49
N PRO A 97 -7.70 -9.09 -5.77
CA PRO A 97 -6.71 -9.14 -6.84
C PRO A 97 -5.85 -7.87 -6.79
N ASN A 98 -4.57 -8.08 -7.04
CA ASN A 98 -3.44 -7.19 -6.78
C ASN A 98 -3.68 -5.74 -7.21
N LEU A 99 -3.28 -4.81 -6.33
CA LEU A 99 -3.43 -3.36 -6.44
C LEU A 99 -4.88 -2.86 -6.53
N HIS A 100 -5.28 -2.22 -5.44
CA HIS A 100 -6.54 -1.51 -5.32
C HIS A 100 -6.23 -0.04 -5.04
N MET A 101 -6.30 0.80 -6.08
CA MET A 101 -6.40 2.25 -5.91
C MET A 101 -7.85 2.62 -5.58
N ASP A 102 -8.29 2.30 -4.37
CA ASP A 102 -9.48 2.92 -3.77
C ASP A 102 -9.04 4.29 -3.22
N ASN A 103 -9.65 5.43 -3.50
CA ASN A 103 -11.00 5.75 -3.97
C ASN A 103 -10.90 7.13 -4.68
N GLY A 104 -11.92 7.54 -5.43
CA GLY A 104 -11.96 8.82 -6.18
C GLY A 104 -11.37 10.02 -5.40
N ALA A 105 -10.81 10.99 -6.12
CA ALA A 105 -9.95 12.07 -5.60
C ALA A 105 -10.37 12.63 -4.23
N GLU A 106 -11.68 12.79 -4.00
CA GLU A 106 -12.26 13.23 -2.72
C GLU A 106 -11.89 12.34 -1.52
N THR A 107 -11.98 11.01 -1.64
CA THR A 107 -11.66 10.08 -0.55
C THR A 107 -10.15 10.04 -0.26
N ALA A 108 -9.32 10.16 -1.30
CA ALA A 108 -7.87 10.28 -1.14
C ALA A 108 -7.51 11.57 -0.37
N VAL A 109 -8.16 12.69 -0.72
CA VAL A 109 -7.97 13.99 -0.03
C VAL A 109 -8.41 13.91 1.43
N VAL A 110 -9.56 13.31 1.73
CA VAL A 110 -10.05 13.15 3.12
C VAL A 110 -9.07 12.31 3.95
N ASN A 111 -8.58 11.19 3.42
CA ASN A 111 -7.61 10.36 4.12
C ASN A 111 -6.29 11.09 4.35
N LEU A 112 -5.80 11.84 3.36
CA LEU A 112 -4.59 12.64 3.48
C LEU A 112 -4.73 13.72 4.57
N ARG A 113 -5.82 14.49 4.56
CA ARG A 113 -6.11 15.51 5.59
C ARG A 113 -6.11 14.94 7.00
N ARG A 114 -6.73 13.78 7.19
CA ARG A 114 -6.72 13.08 8.48
C ARG A 114 -5.30 12.72 8.94
N VAL A 115 -4.43 12.29 8.02
CA VAL A 115 -3.03 11.99 8.35
C VAL A 115 -2.21 13.25 8.63
N LEU A 116 -2.56 14.38 8.01
CA LEU A 116 -1.93 15.67 8.26
C LEU A 116 -2.41 16.36 9.54
N GLY A 117 -3.48 15.88 10.18
CA GLY A 117 -4.05 16.45 11.40
C GLY A 117 -5.02 17.61 11.15
N ASP A 118 -5.51 17.77 9.92
CA ASP A 118 -6.42 18.86 9.52
C ASP A 118 -7.90 18.58 9.87
N VAL A 119 -8.22 17.37 10.38
CA VAL A 119 -9.59 16.95 10.76
C VAL A 119 -9.56 15.93 11.90
#